data_AF-A0A819QD68-F1
#
_entry.id   AF-A0A819QD68-F1
#
_cell.length_a   1.000
_cell.length_b   1.000
_cell.length_c   1.000
_cell.angle_alpha   90.00
_cell.angle_beta   90.00
_cell.angle_gamma   90.00
#
_symmetry.space_group_name_H-M   'P 1'
#
loop_
_entity.id
_entity.type
_entity.pdbx_description
1 polymer ?
#
loop_
_entity_poly.entity_id
_entity_poly.type
_entity_poly.pdbx_seq_one_letter_code
_entity_poly.pdbx_strand_id
1 'polypeptide(L)' 'AALWFYKANGMAAPAQRGDFAATTRIINGQLECNNGPGYNNQLTRVETYKRIRLCFNLGAPTINPVC' A
#
# COMPACT_ATOMS: atom_id res chain seq x y z
N ALA A 1 -16.29 -3.76 -8.02
CA ALA A 1 -16.02 -2.60 -7.13
C ALA A 1 -14.53 -2.27 -7.01
N ALA A 2 -13.65 -3.22 -6.66
CA ALA A 2 -12.22 -2.95 -6.41
C ALA A 2 -11.47 -2.26 -7.56
N LEU A 3 -11.62 -2.76 -8.80
CA LEU A 3 -10.93 -2.18 -9.96
C LEU A 3 -11.41 -0.76 -10.28
N TRP A 4 -12.70 -0.49 -10.04
CA TRP A 4 -13.25 0.86 -10.18
C TRP A 4 -12.62 1.80 -9.15
N PHE A 5 -12.59 1.42 -7.86
CA PHE A 5 -11.98 2.24 -6.81
C PHE A 5 -10.51 2.55 -7.12
N TYR A 6 -9.76 1.52 -7.55
CA TYR A 6 -8.36 1.67 -7.94
C TYR A 6 -8.16 2.72 -9.05
N LYS A 7 -8.98 2.65 -10.10
CA LYS A 7 -8.91 3.58 -11.24
C LYS A 7 -9.40 4.97 -10.87
N ALA A 8 -10.55 5.07 -10.22
CA ALA A 8 -11.21 6.32 -9.87
C ALA A 8 -10.36 7.17 -8.91
N ASN A 9 -9.60 6.53 -8.01
CA ASN A 9 -8.76 7.23 -7.03
C ASN A 9 -7.29 7.38 -7.48
N GLY A 10 -6.98 7.15 -8.76
CA GLY A 10 -5.64 7.40 -9.30
C GLY A 10 -4.54 6.53 -8.68
N MET A 11 -4.87 5.33 -8.18
CA MET A 11 -3.89 4.46 -7.50
C MET A 11 -2.80 3.93 -8.43
N ALA A 12 -2.98 4.00 -9.74
CA ALA A 12 -2.01 3.54 -10.74
C ALA A 12 -0.66 4.26 -10.63
N ALA A 13 -0.66 5.58 -10.49
CA ALA A 13 0.57 6.38 -10.44
C ALA A 13 1.47 6.02 -9.23
N PRO A 14 0.98 5.98 -7.97
CA PRO A 14 1.80 5.53 -6.85
C PRO A 14 2.19 4.05 -6.95
N ALA A 15 1.30 3.17 -7.40
CA ALA A 15 1.59 1.75 -7.54
C ALA A 15 2.73 1.47 -8.55
N GLN A 16 2.72 2.14 -9.70
CA GLN A 16 3.76 2.01 -10.73
C GLN A 16 5.13 2.51 -10.25
N ARG A 17 5.15 3.53 -9.39
CA ARG A 17 6.39 4.01 -8.75
C ARG A 17 6.87 3.11 -7.61
N GLY A 18 6.06 2.12 -7.20
CA GLY A 18 6.35 1.26 -6.07
C GLY A 18 6.13 1.91 -4.69
N ASP A 19 5.49 3.08 -4.63
CA ASP A 19 5.12 3.76 -3.37
C ASP A 19 3.86 3.10 -2.79
N PHE A 20 4.09 2.05 -2.01
CA PHE A 20 2.99 1.26 -1.44
C PHE A 20 2.22 2.04 -0.37
N ALA A 21 2.90 2.83 0.46
CA ALA A 21 2.28 3.67 1.47
C ALA A 21 1.30 4.68 0.87
N ALA A 22 1.60 5.27 -0.29
CA ALA A 22 0.66 6.15 -0.98
C ALA A 22 -0.63 5.43 -1.40
N THR A 23 -0.55 4.15 -1.78
CA THR A 23 -1.76 3.35 -2.05
C THR A 23 -2.58 3.09 -0.79
N THR A 24 -1.93 2.83 0.35
CA THR A 24 -2.59 2.69 1.65
C THR A 24 -3.26 4.00 2.09
N ARG A 25 -2.60 5.15 1.87
CA ARG A 25 -3.18 6.48 2.17
C ARG A 25 -4.50 6.71 1.42
N ILE A 26 -4.56 6.32 0.15
CA ILE A 26 -5.78 6.43 -0.65
C ILE A 26 -6.90 5.52 -0.12
N ILE A 27 -6.56 4.32 0.35
CA ILE A 27 -7.55 3.37 0.88
C ILE A 27 -8.10 3.84 2.23
N ASN A 28 -7.22 4.16 3.19
CA ASN A 28 -7.64 4.43 4.57
C ASN A 28 -6.62 5.27 5.36
N GLY A 29 -6.00 6.26 4.71
CA GLY A 29 -4.89 7.00 5.29
C GLY A 29 -5.21 7.75 6.58
N GLN A 30 -6.46 8.16 6.78
CA GLN A 30 -6.89 8.84 8.00
C GLN A 30 -6.78 7.96 9.24
N LEU A 31 -7.00 6.65 9.10
CA LEU A 31 -6.99 5.72 10.24
C LEU A 31 -5.70 4.92 10.32
N GLU A 32 -5.11 4.55 9.18
CA GLU A 32 -3.99 3.60 9.14
C GLU A 32 -2.61 4.26 9.11
N CYS A 33 -2.52 5.52 8.67
CA CYS A 33 -1.24 6.23 8.59
C CYS A 33 -0.98 7.14 9.80
N ASN A 34 0.26 7.64 9.93
CA ASN A 34 0.70 8.57 10.96
C ASN A 34 0.41 8.09 12.40
N ASN A 35 0.61 6.80 12.66
CA ASN A 35 0.29 6.14 13.92
C ASN A 35 -1.19 6.27 14.35
N GLY A 36 -2.10 6.33 13.38
CA GLY A 36 -3.54 6.31 13.63
C GLY A 36 -4.02 4.98 14.26
N PRO A 37 -5.31 4.91 14.65
CA PRO A 37 -5.86 3.74 15.35
C PRO A 37 -5.79 2.44 14.54
N GLY A 38 -5.64 2.53 13.22
CA GLY A 38 -5.46 1.40 12.30
C GLY A 38 -4.01 1.11 11.94
N TYR A 39 -3.02 1.67 12.63
CA TYR A 39 -1.59 1.53 12.26
C TYR A 39 -1.15 0.07 12.05
N ASN A 40 -1.60 -0.84 12.91
CA ASN A 40 -1.29 -2.27 12.77
C ASN A 40 -1.88 -2.92 11.50
N ASN A 41 -2.99 -2.39 10.98
CA ASN A 41 -3.57 -2.86 9.72
C ASN A 41 -2.66 -2.51 8.55
N GLN A 42 -2.07 -1.31 8.56
CA GLN A 42 -1.08 -0.94 7.56
C GLN A 42 0.10 -1.91 7.59
N LEU A 43 0.63 -2.24 8.77
CA LEU A 43 1.79 -3.13 8.89
C LEU A 43 1.47 -4.50 8.29
N THR A 44 0.24 -4.97 8.50
CA THR A 44 -0.28 -6.20 7.89
C THR A 44 -0.37 -6.09 6.36
N ARG A 45 -0.80 -4.93 5.81
CA ARG A 45 -0.77 -4.69 4.36
C ARG A 45 0.65 -4.75 3.81
N VAL A 46 1.61 -4.11 4.48
CA VAL A 46 3.03 -4.10 4.08
C VAL A 46 3.62 -5.49 4.09
N GLU A 47 3.33 -6.26 5.13
CA GLU A 47 3.78 -7.65 5.23
C GLU A 47 3.18 -8.52 4.11
N THR A 48 1.89 -8.35 3.82
CA THR A 48 1.24 -9.02 2.69
C THR A 48 1.90 -8.64 1.36
N TYR A 49 2.20 -7.35 1.16
CA TYR A 49 2.86 -6.87 -0.04
C TYR A 49 4.27 -7.44 -0.19
N LYS A 50 5.06 -7.52 0.89
CA LYS A 50 6.38 -8.18 0.89
C LYS A 50 6.27 -9.63 0.44
N ARG A 51 5.32 -10.40 0.99
CA ARG A 51 5.09 -11.81 0.62
C ARG A 51 4.74 -11.96 -0.85
N ILE A 52 3.83 -11.13 -1.37
CA ILE A 52 3.46 -11.14 -2.79
C ILE A 52 4.68 -10.86 -3.66
N ARG A 53 5.49 -9.83 -3.35
CA ARG A 53 6.70 -9.53 -4.13
C ARG A 53 7.70 -10.68 -4.12
N LEU A 54 7.86 -11.38 -3.00
CA LEU A 54 8.70 -12.56 -2.91
C LEU A 54 8.19 -13.68 -3.84
N CYS A 55 6.88 -13.93 -3.89
CA CYS A 55 6.30 -14.91 -4.82
C CYS A 55 6.60 -14.60 -6.31
N PHE A 56 6.82 -13.33 -6.65
CA PHE A 56 7.13 -12.89 -8.00
C PHE A 56 8.63 -12.56 -8.22
N ASN A 57 9.51 -12.91 -7.29
CA ASN A 57 10.94 -12.59 -7.33
C ASN A 57 11.25 -11.09 -7.55
N LEU A 58 10.40 -10.21 -7.01
CA LEU A 58 10.52 -8.75 -7.20
C LEU A 58 11.38 -8.06 -6.12
N GLY A 59 11.97 -8.83 -5.19
CA GLY A 59 12.73 -8.29 -4.06
C GLY A 59 11.87 -7.50 -3.06
N ALA A 60 12.52 -6.94 -2.04
CA ALA A 60 11.85 -6.17 -1.00
C ALA A 60 11.30 -4.83 -1.55
N PRO A 61 10.21 -4.28 -0.97
CA PRO A 61 9.79 -2.91 -1.25
C PRO A 61 10.90 -1.91 -0.92
N THR A 62 11.18 -0.96 -1.82
CA THR A 62 12.27 0.01 -1.66
C THR A 62 11.79 1.45 -1.44
N ILE A 63 10.56 1.79 -1.87
CA ILE A 63 10.03 3.16 -1.82
C ILE A 63 8.83 3.18 -0.89
N ASN A 64 8.92 4.00 0.17
CA ASN A 64 7.85 4.29 1.14
C ASN A 64 6.91 3.10 1.39
N PRO A 65 7.39 2.01 2.02
CA PRO A 65 6.53 0.85 2.27
C PRO A 65 5.45 1.15 3.31
N VAL A 66 5.73 2.01 4.29
CA VAL A 66 4.83 2.41 5.37
C VAL A 66 4.48 3.89 5.28
N CYS A 67 3.25 4.22 5.65
CA CYS A 67 2.81 5.54 6.07
C CYS A 67 2.60 5.51 7.61
#